data_AF-A0A529IEM4-F1
#
_entry.id   AF-A0A529IEM4-F1
#
_cell.length_a   1.000
_cell.length_b   1.000
_cell.length_c   1.000
_cell.angle_alpha   90.00
_cell.angle_beta   90.00
_cell.angle_gamma   90.00
#
_symmetry.space_group_name_H-M   'P 1'
#
loop_
_entity.id
_entity.type
_entity.pdbx_description
1 polymer ?
#
loop_
_entity_poly.entity_id
_entity_poly.type
_entity_poly.pdbx_seq_one_letter_code
_entity_poly.pdbx_strand_id
1 'polypeptide(L)' 'MDNARLEELFESLGPISIRKMFGGKGIYCDGVIVAIVLRGELKLKADEQSAPDFEAAGCQQWTYTGSRHGKL' A
#
# COMPACT_ATOMS: atom_id res chain seq x y z
N MET A 1 -11.73 -1.02 -4.88
CA MET A 1 -11.65 0.00 -3.81
C MET A 1 -11.55 1.37 -4.44
N ASP A 2 -12.55 2.21 -4.23
CA ASP A 2 -12.60 3.61 -4.65
C ASP A 2 -11.71 4.50 -3.76
N ASN A 3 -11.67 5.80 -4.03
CA ASN A 3 -10.78 6.72 -3.31
C ASN A 3 -11.35 7.14 -1.95
N ALA A 4 -12.65 7.38 -1.86
CA ALA A 4 -13.30 7.78 -0.61
C ALA A 4 -13.07 6.72 0.47
N ARG A 5 -13.22 5.44 0.13
CA ARG A 5 -12.94 4.36 1.08
C ARG A 5 -11.49 4.32 1.54
N LEU A 6 -10.53 4.69 0.68
CA LEU A 6 -9.13 4.76 1.07
C LEU A 6 -8.89 5.94 2.02
N GLU A 7 -9.48 7.09 1.75
CA GLU A 7 -9.37 8.27 2.61
C GLU A 7 -9.92 8.00 4.01
N GLU A 8 -11.05 7.30 4.12
CA GLU A 8 -11.59 6.86 5.41
C GLU A 8 -10.68 5.88 6.15
N LEU A 9 -10.10 4.89 5.44
CA LEU A 9 -9.24 3.87 6.07
C LEU A 9 -7.95 4.45 6.64
N PHE A 10 -7.43 5.51 6.03
CA PHE A 10 -6.17 6.15 6.42
C PHE A 10 -6.38 7.46 7.18
N GLU A 11 -7.61 7.79 7.58
CA GLU A 11 -7.95 9.04 8.28
C GLU A 11 -7.07 9.29 9.51
N SER A 12 -6.73 8.22 10.27
CA SER A 12 -5.90 8.33 11.47
C SER A 12 -4.44 8.74 11.19
N LEU A 13 -3.96 8.57 9.96
CA LEU A 13 -2.63 9.04 9.54
C LEU A 13 -2.66 10.49 9.05
N GLY A 14 -3.85 11.03 8.75
CA GLY A 14 -4.05 12.33 8.13
C GLY A 14 -4.33 12.24 6.62
N PRO A 15 -4.31 13.38 5.91
CA PRO A 15 -4.66 13.44 4.50
C PRO A 15 -3.73 12.59 3.63
N ILE A 16 -4.32 11.70 2.83
CA ILE A 16 -3.57 10.88 1.86
C ILE A 16 -3.63 11.48 0.46
N SER A 17 -2.60 11.19 -0.33
CA SER A 17 -2.57 11.40 -1.78
C SER A 17 -2.59 10.05 -2.50
N ILE A 18 -3.42 9.93 -3.54
CA ILE A 18 -3.55 8.70 -4.33
C ILE A 18 -3.00 8.92 -5.73
N ARG A 19 -2.05 8.09 -6.16
CA ARG A 19 -1.43 8.17 -7.50
C ARG A 19 -1.62 6.87 -8.27
N LYS A 20 -1.67 6.91 -9.61
CA LYS A 20 -1.67 5.69 -10.43
C LYS A 20 -0.29 5.04 -10.38
N MET A 21 -0.22 3.77 -9.98
CA MET A 21 1.04 3.03 -9.88
C MET A 21 0.81 1.53 -10.14
N PHE A 22 1.66 0.90 -10.96
CA PHE A 22 1.58 -0.54 -11.31
C PHE A 22 0.22 -1.01 -11.85
N GLY A 23 -0.48 -0.15 -12.60
CA GLY A 23 -1.85 -0.44 -13.06
C GLY A 23 -2.91 -0.42 -11.95
N GLY A 24 -2.53 0.00 -10.74
CA GLY A 24 -3.40 0.18 -9.58
C GLY A 24 -3.19 1.57 -8.94
N LYS A 25 -3.26 1.62 -7.62
CA LYS A 25 -3.14 2.86 -6.83
C LYS A 25 -1.95 2.79 -5.88
N GLY A 26 -1.13 3.82 -5.82
CA GLY A 26 -0.20 4.08 -4.72
C GLY A 26 -0.81 5.08 -3.74
N ILE A 27 -0.73 4.79 -2.45
CA ILE A 27 -1.27 5.62 -1.37
C ILE A 27 -0.10 6.23 -0.62
N TYR A 28 -0.13 7.55 -0.49
CA TYR A 28 0.93 8.34 0.12
C TYR A 28 0.38 9.17 1.28
N CYS A 29 1.11 9.22 2.39
CA CYS A 29 0.88 10.15 3.50
C CYS A 29 2.12 11.05 3.59
N ASP A 30 1.94 12.37 3.53
CA ASP A 30 3.05 13.36 3.52
C ASP A 30 4.17 13.02 2.51
N GLY A 31 3.78 12.54 1.32
CA GLY A 31 4.71 12.15 0.27
C GLY A 31 5.40 10.79 0.47
N VAL A 32 5.19 10.12 1.61
CA VAL A 32 5.72 8.79 1.90
C VAL A 32 4.71 7.72 1.49
N ILE A 33 5.15 6.73 0.72
CA ILE A 33 4.30 5.60 0.34
C ILE A 33 4.02 4.69 1.54
N VAL A 34 2.73 4.47 1.83
CA VAL A 34 2.27 3.65 2.97
C VAL A 34 1.51 2.41 2.52
N ALA A 35 0.88 2.43 1.34
CA ALA A 35 0.14 1.29 0.82
C ALA A 35 0.01 1.33 -0.71
N ILE A 36 -0.39 0.20 -1.28
CA ILE A 36 -0.81 0.10 -2.68
C ILE A 36 -2.14 -0.66 -2.78
N VAL A 37 -2.96 -0.31 -3.77
CA VAL A 37 -4.04 -1.18 -4.25
C VAL A 37 -3.58 -1.81 -5.56
N LEU A 38 -3.38 -3.13 -5.54
CA LEU A 38 -2.94 -3.89 -6.70
C LEU A 38 -3.89 -5.07 -6.90
N ARG A 39 -4.41 -5.23 -8.13
CA ARG A 39 -5.37 -6.30 -8.48
C ARG A 39 -6.60 -6.35 -7.54
N GLY A 40 -7.04 -5.19 -7.05
CA GLY A 40 -8.20 -5.06 -6.17
C GLY A 40 -7.92 -5.23 -4.68
N GLU A 41 -6.71 -5.64 -4.31
CA GLU A 41 -6.30 -5.86 -2.92
C GLU A 41 -5.50 -4.68 -2.38
N LEU A 42 -5.77 -4.29 -1.12
CA LEU A 42 -4.93 -3.34 -0.38
C LEU A 42 -3.73 -4.09 0.20
N LYS A 43 -2.54 -3.54 0.00
CA LYS A 43 -1.28 -4.05 0.55
C LYS A 43 -0.59 -2.92 1.28
N LEU A 44 -0.28 -3.14 2.55
CA LEU A 44 0.42 -2.16 3.40
C LEU A 44 1.93 -2.32 3.19
N LYS A 45 2.64 -1.19 3.22
CA LYS A 45 4.10 -1.21 3.29
C LYS A 45 4.49 -1.54 4.72
N ALA A 46 5.26 -2.60 4.88
CA ALA A 46 5.84 -3.00 6.15
C ALA A 46 7.37 -3.00 6.06
N ASP A 47 8.01 -2.83 7.20
CA ASP A 47 9.44 -2.98 7.44
C ASP A 47 9.67 -4.02 8.54
N GLU A 48 10.93 -4.20 8.95
CA GLU A 48 11.32 -5.18 9.97
C GLU A 48 10.67 -4.93 11.34
N GLN A 49 10.27 -3.69 11.64
CA GLN A 49 9.64 -3.32 12.91
C GLN A 49 8.14 -3.56 12.89
N SER A 50 7.48 -3.24 11.79
CA SER A 50 6.01 -3.31 11.65
C SER A 50 5.50 -4.66 11.15
N ALA A 51 6.33 -5.48 10.50
CA ALA A 51 5.92 -6.79 9.99
C ALA A 51 5.37 -7.74 11.08
N PRO A 52 5.98 -7.87 12.28
CA PRO A 52 5.44 -8.73 13.34
C PRO A 52 4.06 -8.29 13.82
N ASP A 53 3.81 -6.99 13.92
CA ASP A 53 2.52 -6.45 14.34
C ASP A 53 1.43 -6.75 13.31
N PHE A 54 1.76 -6.64 12.01
CA PHE A 54 0.83 -7.01 10.94
C PHE A 54 0.54 -8.51 10.91
N GLU A 55 1.55 -9.36 11.12
CA GLU A 55 1.35 -10.82 11.22
C GLU A 55 0.45 -11.17 12.40
N ALA A 56 0.68 -10.57 13.57
CA ALA A 56 -0.16 -10.74 14.76
C ALA A 56 -1.60 -10.25 14.54
N ALA A 57 -1.80 -9.24 13.68
CA ALA A 57 -3.11 -8.76 13.24
C ALA A 57 -3.75 -9.65 12.15
N GLY A 58 -3.12 -10.76 11.76
CA GLY A 58 -3.64 -11.71 10.77
C GLY A 58 -3.36 -11.32 9.32
N CYS A 59 -2.45 -10.37 9.07
CA CYS A 59 -2.03 -10.03 7.71
C CYS A 59 -1.07 -11.10 7.16
N GLN A 60 -1.11 -11.29 5.84
CA GLN A 60 -0.16 -12.15 5.14
C GLN A 60 0.94 -11.31 4.49
N GLN A 61 2.20 -11.62 4.81
CA GLN A 61 3.32 -11.01 4.09
C GLN A 61 3.28 -11.37 2.61
N TRP A 62 3.52 -10.37 1.77
CA TRP A 62 3.57 -10.52 0.33
C TRP A 62 4.73 -9.72 -0.25
N THR A 63 5.34 -10.26 -1.30
CA THR A 63 6.36 -9.55 -2.07
C THR A 63 5.97 -9.58 -3.53
N TYR A 64 6.20 -8.46 -4.23
CA TYR A 64 5.94 -8.39 -5.66
C TYR A 64 6.89 -9.32 -6.42
N THR A 65 6.35 -10.36 -7.06
CA THR A 65 7.11 -11.35 -7.84
C THR A 65 7.19 -11.03 -9.33
N GLY A 66 6.86 -9.81 -9.75
CA GLY A 66 6.93 -9.43 -11.16
C GLY A 66 8.39 -9.37 -11.65
N SER A 67 8.66 -10.00 -12.80
CA SER A 67 9.93 -9.82 -13.50
C SER A 67 10.11 -8.34 -13.82
N ARG A 68 11.26 -7.77 -13.46
CA ARG A 68 11.59 -6.36 -13.66
C ARG A 68 11.68 -6.05 -15.16
N HIS A 69 10.56 -5.77 -15.81
CA HIS A 69 10.54 -5.24 -17.18
C HIS A 69 10.67 -3.72 -17.11
N GLY A 70 11.91 -3.26 -17.07
CA GLY A 70 12.27 -1.86 -17.28
C GLY A 70 13.56 -1.84 -18.06
N LYS A 71 13.56 -1.19 -19.23
CA LYS A 71 14.81 -0.81 -19.88
C LYS A 71 15.56 0.12 -18.92
N LEU A 72 16.83 -0.20 -18.65
CA LEU A 72 17.77 0.77 -18.09
C LEU A 72 17.85 2.01 -19.00
#